data_AF-A0A7G5XEX1-F1
#
_entry.id   AF-A0A7G5XEX1-F1
#
_cell.length_a   1.000
_cell.length_b   1.000
_cell.length_c   1.000
_cell.angle_alpha   90.00
_cell.angle_beta   90.00
_cell.angle_gamma   90.00
#
_symmetry.space_group_name_H-M   'P 1'
#
loop_
_entity.id
_entity.type
_entity.pdbx_description
1 polymer ?
#
loop_
_entity_poly.entity_id
_entity_poly.type
_entity_poly.pdbx_seq_one_letter_code
_entity_poly.pdbx_strand_id
1 'polypeptide(L)' 'MSQKKIATIFTKENYKWMAIGAAVIILGFLLMIGGKSADPNVFNKDEVYSFRRITLAPLLIIGGLIIEIYAIMKKPKD' A
#
# COMPACT_ATOMS: atom_id res chain seq x y z
N MET A 1 -25.12 26.43 -22.84
CA MET A 1 -24.16 25.34 -22.53
C MET A 1 -24.38 24.91 -21.09
N SER A 2 -24.92 23.72 -20.86
CA SER A 2 -25.13 23.21 -19.50
C SER A 2 -23.78 22.89 -18.88
N GLN A 3 -23.38 23.66 -17.87
CA GLN A 3 -22.17 23.40 -17.08
C GLN A 3 -22.37 22.08 -16.35
N LYS A 4 -21.85 21.00 -16.93
CA LYS A 4 -21.77 19.69 -16.30
C LYS A 4 -20.81 19.83 -15.12
N LYS A 5 -21.35 20.14 -13.93
CA LYS A 5 -20.59 20.04 -12.68
C LYS A 5 -19.93 18.67 -12.68
N ILE A 6 -18.60 18.63 -12.75
CA ILE A 6 -17.87 17.41 -12.48
C ILE A 6 -18.24 17.07 -11.04
N ALA A 7 -19.08 16.05 -10.87
CA ALA A 7 -19.39 15.53 -9.56
C ALA A 7 -18.08 15.00 -9.00
N THR A 8 -17.51 15.73 -8.05
CA THR A 8 -16.26 15.33 -7.41
C THR A 8 -16.56 14.06 -6.61
N ILE A 9 -16.13 12.92 -7.14
CA ILE A 9 -16.43 11.58 -6.59
C ILE A 9 -15.74 11.39 -5.22
N PHE A 10 -14.66 12.13 -4.98
CA PHE A 10 -13.84 12.05 -3.77
C PHE A 10 -13.75 13.39 -3.05
N THR A 11 -13.94 13.37 -1.72
CA THR A 11 -13.72 14.52 -0.85
C THR A 11 -12.25 14.64 -0.44
N LYS A 12 -11.87 15.76 0.17
CA LYS A 12 -10.55 15.93 0.81
C LYS A 12 -10.27 14.85 1.87
N GLU A 13 -11.31 14.31 2.50
CA GLU A 13 -11.15 13.23 3.47
C GLU A 13 -10.79 11.91 2.77
N ASN A 14 -11.44 11.58 1.64
CA ASN A 14 -11.10 10.41 0.84
C ASN A 14 -9.63 10.44 0.41
N TYR A 15 -9.17 11.56 -0.15
CA TYR A 15 -7.78 11.71 -0.57
C TYR A 15 -6.78 11.56 0.59
N LYS A 16 -7.14 11.98 1.82
CA LYS A 16 -6.31 11.74 3.01
C LYS A 16 -6.21 10.24 3.32
N TRP A 17 -7.33 9.52 3.27
CA TRP A 17 -7.34 8.06 3.49
C TRP A 17 -6.58 7.30 2.40
N MET A 18 -6.71 7.71 1.14
CA MET A 18 -5.93 7.14 0.03
C MET A 18 -4.43 7.39 0.24
N ALA A 19 -4.01 8.60 0.61
CA ALA A 19 -2.60 8.87 0.88
C ALA A 19 -2.03 7.99 2.01
N ILE A 20 -2.84 7.72 3.05
CA ILE A 20 -2.48 6.79 4.13
C ILE A 20 -2.38 5.36 3.60
N GLY A 21 -3.37 4.88 2.84
CA GLY A 21 -3.36 3.56 2.23
C GLY A 21 -2.13 3.32 1.37
N ALA A 22 -1.87 4.23 0.44
CA ALA A 22 -0.68 4.23 -0.41
C ALA A 22 0.63 4.22 0.40
N ALA A 23 0.74 5.03 1.46
CA ALA A 23 1.93 5.04 2.32
C ALA A 23 2.15 3.68 3.00
N VAL A 24 1.08 3.02 3.49
CA VAL A 24 1.16 1.69 4.10
C VAL A 24 1.59 0.64 3.08
N ILE A 25 1.06 0.68 1.86
CA ILE A 25 1.46 -0.22 0.77
C ILE A 25 2.94 -0.03 0.43
N ILE A 26 3.39 1.22 0.28
CA ILE A 26 4.79 1.56 0.01
C ILE A 26 5.69 1.02 1.12
N LEU A 27 5.33 1.20 2.40
CA LEU A 27 6.07 0.64 3.53
C LEU A 27 6.14 -0.89 3.46
N GLY A 28 5.06 -1.56 3.09
CA GLY A 28 5.03 -3.00 2.86
C GLY A 28 6.05 -3.45 1.80
N PHE A 29 6.10 -2.76 0.66
CA PHE A 29 7.11 -3.03 -0.37
C PHE A 29 8.54 -2.70 0.06
N LEU A 30 8.75 -1.61 0.80
CA LEU A 30 10.07 -1.24 1.32
C LEU A 30 10.63 -2.31 2.26
N LEU A 31 9.79 -2.97 3.06
CA LEU A 31 10.21 -4.08 3.93
C LEU A 31 10.69 -5.32 3.15
N MET A 32 10.31 -5.46 1.88
CA MET A 32 10.76 -6.55 1.01
C MET A 32 12.16 -6.31 0.43
N ILE A 33 12.69 -5.08 0.50
CA ILE A 33 14.00 -4.75 -0.06
C ILE A 33 15.13 -5.49 0.67
N GLY A 34 16.11 -5.97 -0.10
CA GLY A 34 17.35 -6.62 0.35
C GLY A 34 17.39 -8.13 0.08
N GLY A 35 18.23 -8.90 0.79
CA GLY A 35 18.40 -10.34 0.55
C GLY A 35 19.13 -10.68 -0.74
N LYS A 36 19.73 -9.66 -1.36
CA LYS A 36 20.68 -9.83 -2.45
C LYS A 36 21.94 -10.43 -1.85
N SER A 37 22.32 -11.61 -2.31
CA SER A 37 23.62 -12.16 -1.95
C SER A 37 24.74 -11.41 -2.67
N ALA A 38 25.86 -11.20 -1.98
CA ALA A 38 27.06 -10.64 -2.59
C ALA A 38 27.75 -11.65 -3.52
N ASP A 39 27.57 -12.95 -3.28
CA ASP A 39 28.06 -14.04 -4.12
C ASP A 39 26.86 -14.79 -4.75
N PRO A 40 26.74 -14.84 -6.09
CA PRO A 40 25.65 -15.56 -6.78
C PRO A 40 25.55 -17.05 -6.42
N ASN A 41 26.64 -17.65 -5.92
CA ASN A 41 26.69 -19.08 -5.56
C ASN A 41 26.24 -19.34 -4.12
N VAL A 42 26.05 -18.30 -3.31
CA VAL A 42 25.65 -18.41 -1.91
C VAL A 42 24.23 -17.89 -1.73
N PHE A 43 23.31 -18.75 -1.29
CA PHE A 43 21.92 -18.39 -1.05
C PHE A 43 21.69 -18.06 0.44
N ASN A 44 21.51 -16.78 0.75
CA ASN A 44 21.24 -16.29 2.11
C ASN A 44 19.78 -16.55 2.51
N LYS A 45 19.49 -17.79 2.92
CA LYS A 45 18.14 -18.25 3.33
C LYS A 45 17.50 -17.36 4.38
N ASP A 46 18.25 -16.95 5.40
CA ASP A 46 17.72 -16.22 6.54
C ASP A 46 17.24 -14.81 6.18
N GLU A 47 17.90 -14.16 5.20
CA GLU A 47 17.46 -12.85 4.71
C GLU A 47 16.24 -12.95 3.79
N VAL A 48 16.27 -13.93 2.88
CA VAL A 48 15.20 -14.14 1.89
C VAL A 48 13.92 -14.62 2.58
N TYR A 49 14.04 -15.58 3.50
CA TYR A 49 12.92 -16.18 4.21
C TYR A 49 12.68 -15.59 5.60
N SER A 50 13.09 -14.35 5.82
CA SER A 50 12.81 -13.65 7.07
C SER A 50 11.30 -13.46 7.27
N PHE A 51 10.84 -13.60 8.53
CA PHE A 51 9.45 -13.34 8.92
C PHE A 51 8.96 -11.96 8.45
N ARG A 52 9.86 -10.96 8.45
CA ARG A 52 9.60 -9.61 7.96
C ARG A 52 9.11 -9.61 6.50
N ARG A 53 9.65 -10.47 5.64
CA ARG A 53 9.35 -10.47 4.20
C ARG A 53 8.25 -11.42 3.80
N ILE A 54 8.18 -12.59 4.42
CA ILE A 54 7.15 -13.59 4.09
C ILE A 54 5.81 -13.21 4.74
N THR A 55 5.84 -12.64 5.94
CA THR A 55 4.62 -12.45 6.74
C THR A 55 4.29 -10.97 6.91
N LEU A 56 5.19 -10.19 7.49
CA LEU A 56 4.89 -8.81 7.87
C LEU A 56 4.65 -7.91 6.65
N ALA A 57 5.51 -8.00 5.63
CA ALA A 57 5.39 -7.19 4.42
C ALA A 57 4.09 -7.48 3.62
N PRO A 58 3.73 -8.74 3.31
CA PRO A 58 2.46 -9.04 2.65
C PRO A 58 1.23 -8.61 3.47
N LEU A 59 1.27 -8.78 4.80
CA LEU A 59 0.18 -8.32 5.67
C LEU A 59 0.01 -6.80 5.62
N LEU A 60 1.11 -6.04 5.59
CA LEU A 60 1.05 -4.59 5.44
C LEU A 60 0.50 -4.17 4.08
N ILE A 61 0.91 -4.84 2.99
CA ILE A 61 0.36 -4.56 1.65
C ILE A 61 -1.15 -4.82 1.64
N ILE A 62 -1.61 -5.95 2.17
CA ILE A 62 -3.04 -6.27 2.26
C ILE A 62 -3.78 -5.24 3.14
N GLY A 63 -3.22 -4.87 4.29
CA GLY A 63 -3.78 -3.83 5.15
C GLY A 63 -3.91 -2.47 4.44
N GLY A 64 -2.89 -2.08 3.68
CA GLY A 64 -2.92 -0.88 2.85
C GLY A 64 -3.98 -0.95 1.75
N LEU A 65 -4.14 -2.09 1.08
CA LEU A 65 -5.20 -2.30 0.09
C LEU A 65 -6.60 -2.23 0.72
N ILE A 66 -6.79 -2.77 1.93
CA ILE A 66 -8.05 -2.64 2.68
C ILE A 66 -8.35 -1.17 3.01
N ILE A 67 -7.33 -0.40 3.40
CA ILE A 67 -7.47 1.05 3.63
C ILE A 67 -7.88 1.76 2.34
N GLU A 68 -7.28 1.43 1.20
CA GLU A 68 -7.66 2.00 -0.10
C GLU A 68 -9.11 1.67 -0.48
N ILE A 69 -9.54 0.42 -0.29
CA ILE A 69 -10.94 0.01 -0.50
C ILE A 69 -11.86 0.86 0.38
N TYR A 70 -11.54 1.01 1.67
CA TYR A 70 -12.29 1.87 2.58
C TYR A 70 -12.29 3.33 2.10
N ALA A 71 -11.14 3.86 1.69
CA ALA A 71 -10.98 5.24 1.25
C ALA A 71 -11.84 5.55 0.02
N ILE A 72 -11.92 4.61 -0.94
CA ILE A 72 -12.72 4.74 -2.15
C ILE A 72 -14.21 4.57 -1.85
N MET A 73 -14.57 3.60 -1.00
CA MET A 73 -15.98 3.32 -0.65
C MET A 73 -16.58 4.35 0.31
N LYS A 74 -15.75 5.11 1.02
CA LYS A 74 -16.20 6.13 1.96
C LYS A 74 -16.98 7.21 1.22
N LYS A 75 -18.29 7.25 1.43
CA LYS A 75 -19.14 8.26 0.83
C LYS A 75 -18.74 9.65 1.34
N PRO A 76 -18.73 10.68 0.47
CA PRO A 76 -18.66 12.07 0.89
C PRO A 76 -19.66 12.31 2.02
N LYS A 77 -19.20 12.81 3.16
CA LYS A 77 -20.10 13.52 4.08
C LYS A 77 -20.24 14.92 3.50
N ASP A 78 -21.49 15.28 3.20
CA ASP A 78 -21.91 16.53 2.55
C ASP A 78 -21.22 17.78 3.11
#